data_AF-A0AAE5QGZ4-F1
#
_entry.id   AF-A0AAE5QGZ4-F1
#
_cell.length_a   1.000
_cell.length_b   1.000
_cell.length_c   1.000
_cell.angle_alpha   90.00
_cell.angle_beta   90.00
_cell.angle_gamma   90.00
#
_symmetry.space_group_name_H-M   'P 1'
#
loop_
_entity.id
_entity.type
_entity.pdbx_description
1 polymer ?
#
loop_
_entity_poly.entity_id
_entity_poly.type
_entity_poly.pdbx_seq_one_letter_code
_entity_poly.pdbx_strand_id
1 'polypeptide(L)'
;MNKSYLKWQDIRIKQLGYANNLIIALAVAVLGFAINFIQTEDLILSSFQKKLFWVASSLIIISIGLGIFVILNRLEDFKLTAQIARKRDKNERDRIEDDRLKSEKMGKKTWNSFIWQIVTFLVSFLCLLILVLISLKEIII
;
A
#
# COMPACT_ATOMS: atom_id res chain seq x y z
N MET A 1 18.27 12.96 -24.04
CA MET A 1 17.81 12.46 -22.73
C MET A 1 18.99 11.80 -22.03
N ASN A 2 19.31 12.18 -20.79
CA ASN A 2 20.50 11.68 -20.09
C ASN A 2 20.29 10.20 -19.67
N LYS A 3 21.15 9.28 -20.15
CA LYS A 3 21.04 7.82 -19.89
C LYS A 3 21.02 7.50 -18.39
N SER A 4 21.73 8.29 -17.57
CA SER A 4 21.75 8.13 -16.11
C SER A 4 20.38 8.43 -15.49
N TYR A 5 19.67 9.46 -15.97
CA TYR A 5 18.35 9.81 -15.46
C TYR A 5 17.33 8.68 -15.69
N LEU A 6 17.31 8.12 -16.91
CA LEU A 6 16.43 7.01 -17.26
C LEU A 6 16.68 5.77 -16.39
N LYS A 7 17.96 5.46 -16.12
CA LYS A 7 18.34 4.35 -15.24
C LYS A 7 17.81 4.54 -13.82
N TRP A 8 18.00 5.72 -13.23
CA TRP A 8 17.52 5.99 -11.86
C TRP A 8 16.00 6.03 -11.76
N GLN A 9 15.31 6.50 -12.82
CA GLN A 9 13.86 6.45 -12.89
C GLN A 9 13.34 5.00 -12.88
N ASP A 10 13.90 4.12 -13.70
CA ASP A 10 13.53 2.70 -13.74
C ASP A 10 13.78 2.01 -12.39
N ILE A 11 14.92 2.28 -11.76
CA ILE A 11 15.23 1.75 -10.42
C ILE A 11 14.20 2.21 -9.40
N ARG A 12 13.88 3.52 -9.34
CA ARG A 12 12.87 4.05 -8.40
C ARG A 12 11.51 3.40 -8.60
N ILE A 13 11.09 3.27 -9.86
CA ILE A 13 9.85 2.60 -10.20
C ILE A 13 9.92 1.17 -9.66
N LYS A 14 10.91 0.35 -10.00
CA LYS A 14 11.04 -1.03 -9.50
C LYS A 14 10.98 -1.11 -7.97
N GLN A 15 11.73 -0.27 -7.26
CA GLN A 15 11.75 -0.24 -5.79
C GLN A 15 10.39 0.06 -5.18
N LEU A 16 9.63 1.00 -5.73
CA LEU A 16 8.25 1.25 -5.28
C LEU A 16 7.36 0.00 -5.39
N GLY A 17 7.58 -0.82 -6.42
CA GLY A 17 6.79 -2.04 -6.64
C GLY A 17 7.12 -3.12 -5.62
N TYR A 18 8.42 -3.30 -5.37
CA TYR A 18 8.88 -4.21 -4.32
C TYR A 18 8.41 -3.77 -2.93
N ALA A 19 8.54 -2.48 -2.61
CA ALA A 19 8.09 -1.95 -1.33
C ALA A 19 6.57 -2.11 -1.15
N ASN A 20 5.76 -1.78 -2.17
CA ASN A 20 4.32 -1.97 -2.13
C ASN A 20 3.93 -3.44 -1.89
N ASN A 21 4.55 -4.37 -2.61
CA ASN A 21 4.26 -5.80 -2.46
C ASN A 21 4.68 -6.33 -1.08
N LEU A 22 5.81 -5.85 -0.54
CA LEU A 22 6.24 -6.18 0.81
C LEU A 22 5.20 -5.73 1.85
N ILE A 23 4.71 -4.48 1.75
CA ILE A 23 3.69 -3.97 2.69
C ILE A 23 2.37 -4.75 2.57
N ILE A 24 1.93 -5.11 1.36
CA ILE A 24 0.74 -5.97 1.19
C ILE A 24 0.94 -7.33 1.85
N ALA A 25 2.09 -7.98 1.62
CA ALA A 25 2.39 -9.28 2.19
C ALA A 25 2.39 -9.24 3.74
N LEU A 26 3.04 -8.22 4.32
CA LEU A 26 3.03 -8.00 5.77
C LEU A 26 1.62 -7.70 6.29
N ALA A 27 0.84 -6.89 5.58
CA ALA A 27 -0.54 -6.58 5.97
C ALA A 27 -1.44 -7.82 5.96
N VAL A 28 -1.33 -8.67 4.94
CA VAL A 28 -2.05 -9.96 4.88
C VAL A 28 -1.62 -10.89 6.00
N ALA A 29 -0.32 -10.97 6.31
CA ALA A 29 0.17 -11.78 7.43
C ALA A 29 -0.38 -11.31 8.78
N VAL A 30 -0.39 -10.00 9.03
CA VAL A 30 -0.96 -9.42 10.26
C VAL A 30 -2.48 -9.61 10.32
N LEU A 31 -3.19 -9.51 9.20
CA LEU A 31 -4.63 -9.83 9.14
C LEU A 31 -4.89 -11.31 9.46
N GLY A 32 -4.08 -12.21 8.91
CA GLY A 32 -4.13 -13.65 9.23
C GLY A 32 -3.86 -13.90 10.72
N PHE A 33 -2.87 -13.22 11.31
CA PHE A 33 -2.64 -13.25 12.75
C PHE A 33 -3.86 -12.75 13.53
N ALA A 34 -4.46 -11.63 13.15
CA ALA A 34 -5.63 -11.07 13.84
C ALA A 34 -6.84 -12.03 13.83
N ILE A 35 -7.05 -12.75 12.72
CA ILE A 35 -8.09 -13.77 12.59
C ILE A 35 -7.80 -14.98 13.50
N ASN A 36 -6.56 -15.46 13.55
CA ASN A 36 -6.20 -16.55 14.45
C ASN A 36 -6.30 -16.13 15.92
N PHE A 37 -5.89 -14.89 16.24
CA PHE A 37 -5.93 -14.35 17.59
C PHE A 37 -7.34 -14.35 18.17
N ILE A 38 -8.36 -13.97 17.39
CA ILE A 38 -9.76 -13.95 17.86
C ILE A 38 -10.39 -15.35 17.98
N GLN A 39 -9.79 -16.38 17.38
CA GLN A 39 -10.26 -17.76 17.48
C GLN A 39 -9.77 -18.48 18.75
N THR A 40 -8.97 -17.83 19.58
CA THR A 40 -8.48 -18.40 20.85
C THR A 40 -9.63 -18.60 21.84
N GLU A 41 -9.80 -19.82 22.34
CA GLU A 41 -10.98 -20.25 23.12
C GLU A 41 -11.18 -19.49 24.44
N ASP A 42 -10.10 -18.95 25.02
CA ASP A 42 -10.13 -18.21 26.30
C ASP A 42 -10.06 -16.68 26.15
N LEU A 43 -10.28 -16.15 24.93
CA LEU A 43 -10.09 -14.72 24.66
C LEU A 43 -11.25 -13.86 25.18
N ILE A 44 -11.12 -13.38 26.42
CA ILE A 44 -12.06 -12.39 26.99
C ILE A 44 -11.54 -10.98 26.74
N LEU A 45 -12.06 -10.33 25.69
CA LEU A 45 -11.69 -8.94 25.39
C LEU A 45 -12.57 -7.93 26.15
N SER A 46 -11.93 -6.96 26.80
CA SER A 46 -12.59 -5.78 27.36
C SER A 46 -13.21 -4.90 26.27
N SER A 47 -14.17 -4.04 26.64
CA SER A 47 -14.81 -3.11 25.71
C SER A 47 -13.82 -2.19 24.98
N PHE A 48 -12.71 -1.84 25.62
CA PHE A 48 -11.64 -1.05 25.00
C PHE A 48 -10.86 -1.87 23.97
N GLN A 49 -10.44 -3.10 24.32
CA GLN A 49 -9.73 -3.99 23.40
C GLN A 49 -10.57 -4.33 22.16
N LYS A 50 -11.88 -4.55 22.31
CA LYS A 50 -12.80 -4.77 21.16
C LYS A 50 -12.80 -3.60 20.19
N LYS A 51 -12.89 -2.36 20.68
CA LYS A 51 -12.84 -1.15 19.84
C LYS A 51 -11.49 -1.05 19.13
N LEU A 52 -10.41 -1.28 19.87
CA LEU A 52 -9.05 -1.23 19.32
C LEU A 52 -8.84 -2.28 18.22
N PHE A 53 -9.35 -3.51 18.41
CA PHE A 53 -9.31 -4.58 17.42
C PHE A 53 -10.04 -4.21 16.12
N TRP A 54 -11.26 -3.68 16.22
CA TRP A 54 -12.04 -3.28 15.04
C TRP A 54 -11.39 -2.13 14.27
N VAL A 55 -10.85 -1.13 14.98
CA VAL A 55 -10.12 -0.03 14.36
C VAL A 55 -8.88 -0.56 13.63
N ALA A 56 -8.08 -1.40 14.30
CA ALA A 56 -6.88 -1.96 13.70
C ALA A 56 -7.18 -2.84 12.48
N SER A 57 -8.21 -3.69 12.57
CA SER A 57 -8.67 -4.54 11.46
C SER A 57 -9.21 -3.72 10.28
N SER A 58 -9.91 -2.61 10.54
CA SER A 58 -10.38 -1.73 9.46
C SER A 58 -9.20 -1.05 8.77
N LEU A 59 -8.22 -0.57 9.54
CA LEU A 59 -7.02 0.07 9.00
C LEU A 59 -6.18 -0.89 8.15
N ILE A 60 -6.09 -2.17 8.52
CA ILE A 60 -5.31 -3.13 7.72
C ILE A 60 -5.98 -3.46 6.39
N ILE A 61 -7.31 -3.57 6.37
CA ILE A 61 -8.08 -3.75 5.14
C ILE A 61 -7.92 -2.53 4.23
N ILE A 62 -7.97 -1.31 4.80
CA ILE A 62 -7.72 -0.07 4.06
C ILE A 62 -6.29 -0.06 3.48
N SER A 63 -5.29 -0.48 4.25
CA SER A 63 -3.91 -0.57 3.77
C SER A 63 -3.79 -1.53 2.58
N ILE A 64 -4.37 -2.74 2.66
CA ILE A 64 -4.39 -3.70 1.54
C ILE A 64 -5.08 -3.09 0.32
N GLY A 65 -6.24 -2.45 0.50
CA GLY A 65 -6.98 -1.79 -0.58
C GLY A 65 -6.17 -0.67 -1.26
N LEU A 66 -5.47 0.16 -0.48
CA LEU A 66 -4.57 1.19 -1.00
C LEU A 66 -3.40 0.58 -1.77
N GLY A 67 -2.82 -0.52 -1.29
CA GLY A 67 -1.75 -1.24 -1.97
C GLY A 67 -2.19 -1.82 -3.32
N ILE A 68 -3.39 -2.37 -3.40
CA ILE A 68 -3.99 -2.82 -4.67
C ILE A 68 -4.20 -1.63 -5.61
N PHE A 69 -4.73 -0.51 -5.10
CA PHE A 69 -4.92 0.72 -5.87
C PHE A 69 -3.60 1.27 -6.43
N VAL A 70 -2.51 1.22 -5.66
CA VAL A 70 -1.16 1.59 -6.12
C VAL A 70 -0.70 0.71 -7.28
N ILE A 71 -0.93 -0.61 -7.23
CA ILE A 71 -0.60 -1.53 -8.33
C ILE A 71 -1.40 -1.19 -9.59
N LEU A 72 -2.70 -0.97 -9.46
CA LEU A 72 -3.58 -0.68 -10.60
C LEU A 72 -3.20 0.65 -11.28
N ASN A 73 -3.00 1.72 -10.51
CA ASN A 73 -2.58 3.01 -11.06
C ASN A 73 -1.25 2.90 -11.80
N ARG A 74 -0.32 2.12 -11.25
CA ARG A 74 0.98 1.91 -11.85
C ARG A 74 0.91 1.11 -13.15
N LEU A 75 0.03 0.11 -13.22
CA LEU A 75 -0.21 -0.63 -14.46
C LEU A 75 -0.76 0.30 -15.54
N GLU A 76 -1.64 1.24 -15.19
CA GLU A 76 -2.14 2.25 -16.12
C GLU A 76 -1.06 3.26 -16.52
N ASP A 77 -0.18 3.69 -15.60
CA ASP A 77 0.95 4.58 -15.92
C ASP A 77 1.95 3.93 -16.88
N PHE A 78 2.21 2.62 -16.75
CA PHE A 78 3.02 1.88 -17.72
C PHE A 78 2.37 1.81 -19.09
N LYS A 79 1.05 1.57 -19.15
CA LYS A 79 0.31 1.59 -20.43
C LYS A 79 0.40 2.97 -21.09
N LEU A 80 0.21 4.04 -20.33
CA LEU A 80 0.28 5.42 -20.82
C LEU A 80 1.69 5.76 -21.32
N THR A 81 2.73 5.38 -20.58
CA THR A 81 4.13 5.58 -21.00
C THR A 81 4.44 4.84 -22.31
N ALA A 82 3.97 3.60 -22.46
CA ALA A 82 4.13 2.83 -23.69
C ALA A 82 3.36 3.46 -24.87
N GLN A 83 2.18 4.01 -24.63
CA GLN A 83 1.41 4.75 -25.64
C GLN A 83 2.13 6.02 -26.09
N ILE A 84 2.66 6.82 -25.15
CA ILE A 84 3.44 8.02 -25.46
C ILE A 84 4.67 7.68 -26.29
N ALA A 85 5.39 6.59 -25.95
CA ALA A 85 6.54 6.14 -26.73
C ALA A 85 6.16 5.79 -28.17
N ARG A 86 5.07 5.03 -28.37
CA ARG A 86 4.56 4.67 -29.71
C ARG A 86 4.11 5.88 -30.53
N LYS A 87 3.44 6.86 -29.91
CA LYS A 87 3.02 8.10 -30.59
C LYS A 87 4.23 8.92 -31.06
N ARG A 88 5.31 8.97 -30.25
CA ARG A 88 6.57 9.61 -30.63
C ARG A 88 7.21 8.94 -31.85
N ASP A 89 7.25 7.61 -31.89
CA ASP A 89 7.80 6.87 -33.03
C ASP A 89 6.99 7.10 -34.32
N LYS A 90 5.69 7.34 -34.20
CA LYS A 90 4.79 7.66 -35.33
C LYS A 90 4.75 9.14 -35.73
N ASN A 91 5.53 10.02 -35.09
CA ASN A 91 5.47 11.48 -35.26
C ASN A 91 4.08 12.11 -34.99
N GLU A 92 3.19 11.41 -34.29
CA GLU A 92 1.89 11.92 -33.85
C GLU A 92 2.10 12.82 -32.63
N ARG A 93 2.32 14.12 -32.85
CA ARG A 93 2.59 15.10 -31.79
C ARG A 93 1.35 15.56 -31.04
N ASP A 94 0.17 15.31 -31.59
CA ASP A 94 -1.09 15.70 -30.98
C ASP A 94 -1.35 14.92 -29.69
N ARG A 95 -1.73 15.65 -28.63
CA ARG A 95 -2.08 15.14 -27.28
C ARG A 95 -0.92 14.54 -26.47
N ILE A 96 0.34 14.65 -26.89
CA ILE A 96 1.49 14.20 -26.07
C ILE A 96 1.56 14.96 -24.74
N GLU A 97 1.20 16.24 -24.73
CA GLU A 97 1.23 17.06 -23.51
C GLU A 97 0.10 16.71 -22.53
N ASP A 98 -1.09 16.40 -23.04
CA ASP A 98 -2.21 15.92 -22.22
C ASP A 98 -1.88 14.58 -21.55
N ASP A 99 -1.26 13.66 -22.31
CA ASP A 99 -0.82 12.36 -21.80
C ASP A 99 0.27 12.53 -20.72
N ARG A 100 1.16 13.52 -20.86
CA ARG A 100 2.16 13.86 -19.83
C ARG A 100 1.52 14.38 -18.56
N LEU A 101 0.60 15.34 -18.66
CA LEU A 101 -0.12 15.88 -17.50
C LEU A 101 -0.92 14.79 -16.78
N LYS A 102 -1.48 13.83 -17.52
CA LYS A 102 -2.15 12.66 -16.94
C LYS A 102 -1.17 11.77 -16.17
N SER A 103 -0.01 11.44 -16.75
CA SER A 103 1.02 10.62 -16.10
C SER A 103 1.54 11.28 -14.81
N GLU A 104 1.80 12.59 -14.81
CA GLU A 104 2.24 13.30 -13.61
C GLU A 104 1.20 13.26 -12.48
N LYS A 105 -0.07 13.48 -12.80
CA LYS A 105 -1.17 13.37 -11.82
C LYS A 105 -1.29 11.95 -11.26
N MET A 106 -1.12 10.93 -12.10
CA MET A 106 -1.14 9.53 -11.68
C MET A 106 0.04 9.19 -10.78
N GLY A 107 1.24 9.69 -11.09
CA GLY A 107 2.43 9.54 -10.25
C GLY A 107 2.23 10.13 -8.86
N LYS A 108 1.68 11.35 -8.76
CA LYS A 108 1.39 12.00 -7.47
C LYS A 108 0.34 11.23 -6.65
N LYS A 109 -0.73 10.76 -7.30
CA LYS A 109 -1.76 9.93 -6.64
C LYS A 109 -1.17 8.62 -6.12
N THR A 110 -0.37 7.94 -6.94
CA THR A 110 0.29 6.68 -6.58
C THR A 110 1.17 6.84 -5.36
N TRP A 111 2.00 7.89 -5.34
CA TRP A 111 2.87 8.17 -4.19
C TRP A 111 2.07 8.49 -2.93
N ASN A 112 1.03 9.34 -3.03
CA ASN A 112 0.18 9.66 -1.89
C ASN A 112 -0.53 8.41 -1.34
N SER A 113 -1.11 7.58 -2.21
CA SER A 113 -1.75 6.32 -1.80
C SER A 113 -0.77 5.34 -1.14
N PHE A 114 0.46 5.26 -1.63
CA PHE A 114 1.51 4.44 -1.03
C PHE A 114 1.90 4.93 0.38
N ILE A 115 1.99 6.24 0.59
CA ILE A 115 2.22 6.80 1.93
C ILE A 115 1.04 6.48 2.87
N TRP A 116 -0.20 6.67 2.41
CA TRP A 116 -1.38 6.32 3.21
C TRP A 116 -1.44 4.82 3.54
N GLN A 117 -1.03 3.95 2.61
CA GLN A 117 -0.92 2.51 2.86
C GLN A 117 0.05 2.21 3.99
N ILE A 118 1.25 2.83 3.98
CA ILE A 118 2.26 2.65 5.02
C ILE A 118 1.73 3.14 6.37
N VAL A 119 1.15 4.35 6.42
CA VAL A 119 0.64 4.94 7.66
C VAL A 119 -0.46 4.07 8.25
N THR A 120 -1.44 3.67 7.44
CA THR A 120 -2.55 2.81 7.90
C THR A 120 -2.06 1.42 8.34
N PHE A 121 -1.09 0.84 7.64
CA PHE A 121 -0.43 -0.41 8.06
C PHE A 121 0.26 -0.26 9.42
N LEU A 122 1.12 0.74 9.59
CA LEU A 122 1.90 0.93 10.81
C LEU A 122 1.00 1.21 12.02
N VAL A 123 -0.02 2.07 11.85
CA VAL A 123 -0.98 2.34 12.93
C VAL A 123 -1.74 1.06 13.30
N SER A 124 -2.22 0.31 12.31
CA SER A 124 -2.88 -0.99 12.55
C SER A 124 -1.98 -1.97 13.31
N PHE A 125 -0.74 -2.14 12.85
CA PHE A 125 0.24 -3.01 13.45
C PHE A 125 0.51 -2.65 14.91
N LEU A 126 0.72 -1.36 15.21
CA LEU A 126 0.94 -0.88 16.57
C LEU A 126 -0.29 -1.11 17.46
N CYS A 127 -1.51 -0.86 16.95
CA CYS A 127 -2.73 -1.11 17.70
C CYS A 127 -2.90 -2.61 18.03
N LEU A 128 -2.66 -3.51 17.08
CA LEU A 128 -2.71 -4.95 17.32
C LEU A 128 -1.61 -5.41 18.29
N LEU A 129 -0.40 -4.86 18.17
CA LEU A 129 0.70 -5.16 19.08
C LEU A 129 0.34 -4.75 20.52
N ILE A 130 -0.18 -3.55 20.72
CA ILE A 130 -0.65 -3.07 22.02
C ILE A 130 -1.76 -3.98 22.57
N LEU A 131 -2.71 -4.39 21.72
CA LEU A 131 -3.78 -5.29 22.11
C LEU A 131 -3.24 -6.62 22.62
N VAL A 132 -2.31 -7.24 21.89
CA VAL A 132 -1.67 -8.50 22.28
C VAL A 132 -0.91 -8.35 23.60
N LEU A 133 -0.17 -7.25 23.78
CA LEU A 133 0.58 -7.01 25.02
C LEU A 133 -0.34 -6.85 26.24
N ILE A 134 -1.49 -6.16 26.09
CA ILE A 134 -2.47 -6.04 27.18
C ILE A 134 -3.07 -7.41 27.49
N SER A 135 -3.49 -8.15 26.47
CA SER A 135 -4.08 -9.49 26.66
C SER A 135 -3.09 -10.47 27.29
N LEU A 136 -1.81 -10.45 26.90
CA LEU A 136 -0.78 -11.28 27.51
C LEU A 136 -0.54 -10.92 28.98
N LYS A 137 -0.55 -9.63 29.32
CA LYS A 137 -0.43 -9.17 30.70
C LYS A 137 -1.57 -9.68 31.58
N GLU A 138 -2.80 -9.68 31.05
CA GLU A 138 -3.99 -10.19 31.75
C GLU A 138 -3.97 -11.71 31.96
N ILE A 139 -3.23 -12.46 31.13
CA ILE A 139 -3.07 -13.92 31.27
C ILE A 139 -2.00 -14.28 32.32
N ILE A 140 -0.95 -13.46 32.45
CA ILE A 140 0.21 -13.75 33.32
C ILE A 140 -0.04 -13.35 34.78
N ILE A 141 -0.89 -12.34 35.04
CA ILE A 141 -1.20 -11.80 36.38
C ILE A 141 -2.49 -12.44 36.91
#